data_AF-A0A6M3JF14-F1
#
_entry.id   AF-A0A6M3JF14-F1
#
_cell.length_a   1.000
_cell.length_b   1.000
_cell.length_c   1.000
_cell.angle_alpha   90.00
_cell.angle_beta   90.00
_cell.angle_gamma   90.00
#
_symmetry.space_group_name_H-M   'P 1'
#
loop_
_entity.id
_entity.type
_entity.pdbx_description
1 polymer ?
#
loop_
_entity_poly.entity_id
_entity_poly.type
_entity_poly.pdbx_seq_one_letter_code
_entity_poly.pdbx_strand_id
1 'polypeptide(L)'
;MPWPNIEPWYKTTQEVVYVGTSDFQVNWGGCADPRGVLEEGKTYTTEAVAAHSYHTKVRLEGIDGAFPSGAFSGLGVPSGAYELWQRWRGLG
;
A
#
# COMPACT_ATOMS: atom_id res chain seq x y z
N MET A 1 -1.36 -19.80 -16.17
CA MET A 1 0.05 -19.36 -16.06
C MET A 1 0.27 -18.87 -14.64
N PRO A 2 1.16 -19.47 -13.85
CA PRO A 2 1.48 -18.91 -12.54
C PRO A 2 2.27 -17.61 -12.77
N TRP A 3 1.76 -16.51 -12.22
CA TRP A 3 2.40 -15.22 -12.31
C TRP A 3 3.80 -15.29 -11.66
N PRO A 4 4.87 -14.78 -12.29
CA PRO A 4 6.18 -14.71 -11.67
C PRO A 4 6.08 -13.86 -10.39
N ASN A 5 6.55 -14.45 -9.29
CA ASN A 5 6.45 -13.94 -7.92
C ASN A 5 7.42 -12.78 -7.68
N ILE A 6 7.30 -11.72 -8.47
CA ILE A 6 8.03 -10.47 -8.32
C ILE A 6 6.96 -9.39 -8.21
N GLU A 7 6.42 -9.20 -7.01
CA GLU A 7 5.55 -8.05 -6.74
C GLU A 7 6.39 -6.79 -7.02
N PRO A 8 6.07 -5.96 -8.05
CA PRO A 8 6.88 -4.79 -8.33
C PRO A 8 6.63 -3.76 -7.24
N TRP A 9 7.58 -3.66 -6.31
CA TRP A 9 7.63 -2.59 -5.33
C TRP A 9 8.15 -1.33 -6.00
N TYR A 10 7.33 -0.29 -6.04
CA TYR A 10 7.70 1.03 -6.51
C TYR A 10 8.19 1.85 -5.32
N LYS A 11 9.44 2.31 -5.38
CA LYS A 11 9.99 3.18 -4.33
C LYS A 11 9.23 4.51 -4.32
N THR A 12 8.87 4.96 -3.13
CA THR A 12 8.18 6.23 -2.90
C THR A 12 8.71 6.83 -1.60
N THR A 13 8.48 8.13 -1.40
CA THR A 13 8.83 8.86 -0.17
C THR A 13 7.70 9.80 0.24
N GLN A 14 6.46 9.40 -0.04
CA GLN A 14 5.26 10.17 0.28
C GLN A 14 4.93 10.07 1.77
N GLU A 15 4.46 11.18 2.34
CA GLU A 15 3.89 11.22 3.68
C GLU A 15 2.44 10.76 3.67
N VAL A 16 2.11 9.85 4.58
CA VAL A 16 0.79 9.23 4.67
C VAL A 16 0.34 9.18 6.12
N VAL A 17 -0.94 9.40 6.38
CA VAL A 17 -1.49 9.38 7.74
C VAL A 17 -2.16 8.04 7.96
N TYR A 18 -1.77 7.32 9.02
CA TYR A 18 -2.49 6.10 9.40
C TYR A 18 -3.84 6.46 10.00
N VAL A 19 -4.93 5.93 9.45
CA VAL A 19 -6.31 6.26 9.83
C VAL A 19 -7.06 5.09 10.48
N GLY A 20 -6.32 4.05 10.88
CA GLY A 20 -6.89 2.81 11.40
C GLY A 20 -7.04 1.75 10.32
N THR A 21 -7.37 0.53 10.71
CA THR A 21 -7.59 -0.60 9.79
C THR A 21 -8.73 -1.48 10.27
N SER A 22 -9.35 -2.23 9.35
CA SER A 22 -10.33 -3.27 9.68
C SER A 22 -9.73 -4.68 9.58
N ASP A 23 -10.34 -5.64 10.27
CA ASP A 23 -9.93 -7.05 10.18
C ASP A 23 -9.96 -7.58 8.75
N PHE A 24 -10.90 -7.09 7.94
CA PHE A 24 -10.98 -7.45 6.52
C PHE A 24 -9.74 -6.98 5.75
N GLN A 25 -9.28 -5.75 5.99
CA GLN A 25 -8.08 -5.21 5.33
C GLN A 25 -6.81 -5.94 5.76
N VAL A 26 -6.69 -6.31 7.05
CA VAL A 26 -5.55 -7.09 7.57
C VAL A 26 -5.53 -8.50 6.97
N ASN A 27 -6.68 -9.17 6.91
CA ASN A 27 -6.79 -10.52 6.35
C ASN A 27 -6.70 -10.55 4.81
N TRP A 28 -6.72 -9.39 4.14
CA TRP A 28 -6.67 -9.30 2.69
C TRP A 28 -5.23 -9.20 2.17
N GLY A 29 -4.81 -10.17 1.36
CA GLY A 29 -3.55 -10.08 0.59
C GLY A 29 -2.27 -10.29 1.41
N GLY A 30 -2.35 -10.87 2.61
CA GLY A 30 -1.16 -11.18 3.44
C GLY A 30 -0.47 -9.93 3.97
N CYS A 31 -1.24 -8.93 4.37
CA CYS A 31 -0.71 -7.71 4.98
C CYS A 31 -0.35 -7.95 6.46
N ALA A 32 0.66 -7.23 6.94
CA ALA A 32 0.94 -7.11 8.36
C ALA A 32 -0.19 -6.32 9.03
N ASP A 33 -0.51 -6.66 10.28
CA ASP A 33 -1.46 -5.91 11.08
C ASP A 33 -0.79 -4.61 11.57
N PRO A 34 -1.26 -3.42 11.14
CA PRO A 34 -0.73 -2.15 11.63
C PRO A 34 -1.10 -1.88 13.09
N ARG A 35 -2.10 -2.57 13.65
CA ARG A 35 -2.55 -2.34 15.04
C ARG A 35 -1.46 -2.77 16.02
N GLY A 36 -1.06 -1.83 16.89
CA GLY A 36 0.02 -2.04 17.86
C GLY A 36 1.43 -1.75 17.32
N VAL A 37 1.57 -1.49 16.01
CA VAL A 37 2.81 -1.00 15.38
C VAL A 37 2.67 0.48 15.01
N LEU A 38 1.50 0.88 14.52
CA LEU A 38 1.19 2.24 14.09
C LEU A 38 0.19 2.91 15.05
N GLU A 39 0.45 4.19 15.30
CA GLU A 39 -0.42 5.11 16.03
C GLU A 39 -1.37 5.84 15.06
N GLU A 40 -2.68 5.75 15.29
CA GLU A 40 -3.71 6.42 14.47
C GLU A 40 -3.55 7.95 14.53
N GLY A 41 -3.74 8.61 13.39
CA GLY A 41 -3.56 10.06 13.23
C GLY A 41 -2.11 10.50 13.03
N LYS A 42 -1.13 9.60 13.15
CA LYS A 42 0.28 9.90 12.92
C LYS A 42 0.66 9.81 11.44
N THR A 43 1.57 10.68 11.03
CA THR A 43 2.17 10.69 9.69
C THR A 43 3.37 9.75 9.63
N TYR A 44 3.46 8.98 8.56
CA TYR A 44 4.56 8.08 8.25
C TYR A 44 5.08 8.35 6.84
N THR A 45 6.37 8.10 6.63
CA THR A 45 6.98 8.18 5.30
C THR A 45 6.94 6.80 4.66
N THR A 46 6.39 6.73 3.45
CA THR A 46 6.41 5.49 2.66
C THR A 46 7.82 5.20 2.16
N GLU A 47 8.21 3.93 2.14
CA GLU A 47 9.45 3.44 1.52
C GLU A 47 9.15 2.90 0.12
N ALA A 48 8.08 2.11 0.00
CA ALA A 48 7.68 1.48 -1.24
C ALA A 48 6.20 1.12 -1.25
N VAL A 49 5.62 1.01 -2.46
CA VAL A 49 4.25 0.60 -2.69
C VAL A 49 4.22 -0.53 -3.71
N ALA A 50 3.48 -1.60 -3.42
CA ALA A 50 3.20 -2.66 -4.38
C ALA A 50 1.71 -2.63 -4.74
N ALA A 51 1.41 -2.24 -5.98
CA ALA A 51 0.05 -2.16 -6.50
C ALA A 51 -0.29 -3.46 -7.25
N HIS A 52 -1.32 -4.16 -6.79
CA HIS A 52 -1.88 -5.33 -7.45
C HIS A 52 -3.27 -5.02 -7.98
N SER A 53 -3.75 -5.86 -8.90
CA SER A 53 -5.08 -5.73 -9.53
C SER A 53 -6.22 -5.66 -8.52
N TYR A 54 -6.04 -6.23 -7.31
CA TYR A 54 -7.08 -6.33 -6.29
C TYR A 54 -6.66 -5.83 -4.90
N HIS A 55 -5.43 -5.36 -4.73
CA HIS A 55 -4.93 -4.86 -3.43
C HIS A 55 -3.67 -4.02 -3.61
N THR A 56 -3.45 -3.04 -2.74
CA THR A 56 -2.21 -2.27 -2.72
C THR A 56 -1.58 -2.38 -1.34
N LYS A 57 -0.28 -2.69 -1.30
CA LYS A 57 0.51 -2.79 -0.08
C LYS A 57 1.47 -1.62 0.03
N VAL A 58 1.76 -1.21 1.25
CA VAL A 58 2.63 -0.07 1.56
C VAL A 58 3.67 -0.50 2.58
N ARG A 59 4.93 -0.16 2.31
CA ARG A 59 6.02 -0.24 3.28
C ARG A 59 6.33 1.17 3.79
N LEU A 60 6.65 1.26 5.07
CA LEU A 60 6.99 2.52 5.73
C LEU A 60 8.46 2.52 6.09
N GLU A 61 9.09 3.68 6.02
CA GLU A 61 10.50 3.84 6.37
C GLU A 61 10.73 3.48 7.85
N GLY A 62 11.66 2.58 8.11
CA GLY A 62 12.04 2.18 9.47
C GLY A 62 11.00 1.32 10.21
N ILE A 63 9.97 0.82 9.53
CA ILE A 63 8.94 -0.04 10.12
C ILE A 63 8.83 -1.33 9.32
N ASP A 64 9.12 -2.45 9.97
CA ASP A 64 8.99 -3.77 9.38
C ASP A 64 7.53 -4.14 9.14
N GLY A 65 7.22 -4.51 7.90
CA GLY A 65 5.91 -4.98 7.49
C GLY A 65 5.43 -4.38 6.17
N ALA A 66 4.42 -5.02 5.59
CA ALA A 66 3.70 -4.51 4.43
C ALA A 66 2.24 -4.32 4.84
N PHE A 67 1.79 -3.08 4.86
CA PHE A 67 0.49 -2.71 5.40
C PHE A 67 -0.53 -2.49 4.26
N PRO A 68 -1.82 -2.68 4.53
CA PRO A 68 -2.84 -2.43 3.51
C PRO A 68 -2.93 -0.92 3.24
N SER A 69 -2.90 -0.51 1.96
CA SER A 69 -2.97 0.91 1.60
C SER A 69 -4.25 1.59 2.10
N GLY A 70 -5.35 0.85 2.22
CA GLY A 70 -6.63 1.35 2.72
C GLY A 70 -6.62 1.75 4.20
N ALA A 71 -5.53 1.49 4.91
CA ALA A 71 -5.31 1.97 6.26
C ALA A 71 -4.70 3.39 6.32
N PHE A 72 -4.39 4.00 5.16
CA PHE A 72 -3.70 5.28 5.09
C PHE A 72 -4.46 6.30 4.24
N SER A 73 -4.37 7.56 4.66
CA SER A 73 -4.82 8.73 3.90
C SER A 73 -3.62 9.53 3.39
N GLY A 74 -3.82 10.32 2.33
CA GLY A 74 -2.76 11.13 1.71
C GLY A 74 -1.84 10.37 0.75
N LEU A 75 -2.01 9.04 0.67
CA LEU A 75 -1.46 8.23 -0.40
C LEU A 75 -1.95 8.78 -1.74
N GLY A 76 -1.07 9.43 -2.50
CA GLY A 76 -1.35 9.93 -3.85
C GLY A 76 -1.52 8.81 -4.88
N VAL A 77 -1.68 7.56 -4.43
CA VAL A 77 -2.16 6.47 -5.27
C VAL A 77 -3.66 6.65 -5.43
N PRO A 78 -4.17 7.00 -6.63
CA PRO A 78 -5.59 6.88 -6.90
C PRO A 78 -6.03 5.49 -6.44
N SER A 79 -7.17 5.44 -5.76
CA SER A 79 -7.82 4.22 -5.29
C SER A 79 -8.05 3.17 -6.40
N GLY A 80 -7.74 3.47 -7.66
CA GLY A 80 -7.47 2.51 -8.71
C GLY A 80 -5.97 2.29 -8.93
N ALA A 81 -5.39 1.26 -8.31
CA ALA A 81 -4.15 0.62 -8.78
C ALA A 81 -4.21 0.32 -10.31
N TYR A 82 -5.43 0.13 -10.84
CA TYR A 82 -5.73 -0.02 -12.26
C TYR A 82 -5.52 1.25 -13.10
N GLU A 83 -5.79 2.45 -12.58
CA GLU A 83 -5.63 3.71 -13.32
C GLU A 83 -4.15 4.11 -13.43
N LEU A 84 -3.36 3.88 -12.38
CA LEU A 84 -1.90 4.05 -12.43
C LEU A 84 -1.25 3.07 -13.42
N TRP A 85 -1.73 1.83 -13.46
CA TRP A 85 -1.24 0.84 -14.43
C TRP A 85 -1.57 1.21 -15.88
N GLN A 86 -2.80 1.65 -16.16
CA GLN A 86 -3.20 2.10 -17.51
C GLN A 86 -2.44 3.35 -17.95
N ARG A 87 -2.27 4.32 -17.06
CA ARG A 87 -1.60 5.60 -17.35
C ARG A 87 -0.10 5.44 -17.60
N TRP A 88 0.56 4.47 -16.97
CA TRP A 88 1.98 4.15 -17.25
C TRP A 88 2.19 3.28 -18.50
N ARG A 89 1.17 2.55 -18.98
CA ARG A 89 1.23 1.79 -20.24
C ARG A 89 0.89 2.60 -21.49
N GLY A 90 0.54 3.87 -21.36
CA GLY A 90 0.12 4.70 -22.50
C GLY A 90 -1.17 4.22 -23.17
N LEU A 91 -2.00 3.45 -22.46
CA LEU A 91 -3.30 2.99 -22.92
C LEU A 91 -4.35 3.96 -22.37
N GLY A 92 -4.44 5.13 -23.00
CA GLY A 92 -5.53 6.10 -22.83
C GLY A 92 -6.36 6.16 -24.10
#